data_AF-T1C357-F1
#
_entry.id   AF-T1C357-F1
#
_cell.length_a   1.000
_cell.length_b   1.000
_cell.length_c   1.000
_cell.angle_alpha   90.00
_cell.angle_beta   90.00
_cell.angle_gamma   90.00
#
_symmetry.space_group_name_H-M   'P 1'
#
loop_
_entity.id
_entity.type
_entity.pdbx_description
1 polymer ?
#
loop_
_entity_poly.entity_id
_entity_poly.type
_entity_poly.pdbx_seq_one_letter_code
_entity_poly.pdbx_strand_id
1 'polypeptide(L)'
;MYYGDIEAEGVIGTKNKAGTNYAYEYATASIVVEGIRFVIAVIPVGKRTGLGMVSMLLDIIESHGIRISVLLMDGGFFSGDLINYLNSGKINFV
;
A
#
# COMPACT_ATOMS: atom_id res chain seq x y z
N MET A 1 -0.86 -14.92 9.50
CA MET A 1 -1.43 -15.20 10.84
C MET A 1 -0.55 -14.54 11.88
N TYR A 2 -1.14 -13.99 12.93
CA TYR A 2 -0.43 -13.21 13.93
C TYR A 2 -0.84 -13.65 15.35
N TYR A 3 0.15 -13.72 16.24
CA TYR A 3 0.01 -14.23 17.62
C TYR A 3 0.58 -13.26 18.67
N GLY A 4 0.95 -12.05 18.28
CA GLY A 4 1.52 -11.03 19.16
C GLY A 4 0.46 -10.09 19.73
N ASP A 5 0.88 -8.86 20.03
CA ASP A 5 0.02 -7.77 20.50
C ASP A 5 -1.05 -7.39 19.47
N ILE A 6 -2.31 -7.69 19.78
CA ILE A 6 -3.46 -7.47 18.91
C ILE A 6 -3.79 -5.99 18.70
N GLU A 7 -3.28 -5.11 19.55
CA GLU A 7 -3.45 -3.66 19.44
C GLU A 7 -2.35 -3.00 18.58
N ALA A 8 -1.40 -3.79 18.06
CA ALA A 8 -0.35 -3.28 17.18
C ALA A 8 -0.92 -2.73 15.86
N GLU A 9 -0.30 -1.66 15.35
CA GLU A 9 -0.78 -1.00 14.13
C GLU A 9 -0.81 -1.94 12.93
N GLY A 10 -1.95 -2.00 12.24
CA GLY A 10 -2.14 -2.84 11.05
C GLY A 10 -2.56 -4.27 11.36
N VAL A 11 -2.74 -4.64 12.64
CA VAL A 11 -3.37 -5.91 13.00
C VAL A 11 -4.88 -5.80 12.79
N ILE A 12 -5.45 -6.80 12.10
CA ILE A 12 -6.88 -6.91 11.83
C ILE A 12 -7.42 -8.26 12.30
N GLY A 13 -8.72 -8.28 12.61
CA GLY A 13 -9.47 -9.51 12.84
C GLY A 13 -9.74 -10.26 11.53
N THR A 14 -9.58 -11.58 11.54
CA THR A 14 -9.83 -12.47 10.39
C THR A 14 -10.64 -13.68 10.82
N LYS A 15 -11.13 -14.47 9.86
CA LYS A 15 -11.61 -15.84 10.16
C LYS A 15 -10.49 -16.64 10.81
N ASN A 16 -10.86 -17.56 11.72
CA ASN A 16 -9.90 -18.42 12.39
C ASN A 16 -9.08 -19.20 11.36
N LYS A 17 -7.74 -19.15 11.50
CA LYS A 17 -6.82 -19.93 10.68
C LYS A 17 -5.57 -20.23 11.48
N ALA A 18 -5.13 -21.50 11.48
CA ALA A 18 -3.94 -21.95 12.22
C ALA A 18 -3.95 -21.60 13.73
N GLY A 19 -5.10 -21.44 14.37
CA GLY A 19 -5.19 -21.18 15.81
C GLY A 19 -5.15 -19.70 16.22
N THR A 20 -5.30 -18.76 15.28
CA THR A 20 -5.51 -17.34 15.59
C THR A 20 -6.59 -16.72 14.71
N ASN A 21 -7.20 -15.65 15.22
CA ASN A 21 -8.19 -14.81 14.54
C ASN A 21 -7.59 -13.48 14.08
N TYR A 22 -6.26 -13.37 14.00
CA TYR A 22 -5.59 -12.10 13.71
C TYR A 22 -4.53 -12.25 12.61
N ALA A 23 -4.37 -11.19 11.82
CA ALA A 23 -3.33 -11.06 10.80
C ALA A 23 -2.89 -9.60 10.66
N TYR A 24 -1.71 -9.38 10.08
CA TYR A 24 -1.31 -8.06 9.61
C TYR A 24 -1.86 -7.79 8.22
N GLU A 25 -2.40 -6.59 8.04
CA GLU A 25 -2.80 -6.04 6.76
C GLU A 25 -1.90 -4.85 6.41
N TYR A 26 -1.28 -4.92 5.24
CA TYR A 26 -0.34 -3.92 4.76
C TYR A 26 -0.54 -3.66 3.27
N ALA A 27 -0.32 -2.40 2.87
CA ALA A 27 -0.21 -2.00 1.48
C ALA A 27 1.26 -1.86 1.11
N THR A 28 1.61 -2.24 -0.11
CA THR A 28 2.99 -2.20 -0.59
C THR A 28 3.06 -1.49 -1.93
N ALA A 29 4.16 -0.79 -2.18
CA ALA A 29 4.56 -0.38 -3.52
C ALA A 29 5.79 -1.16 -3.96
N SER A 30 5.80 -1.57 -5.22
CA SER A 30 6.87 -2.39 -5.78
C SER A 30 7.24 -1.96 -7.19
N ILE A 31 8.50 -2.13 -7.54
CA ILE A 31 9.02 -1.96 -8.90
C ILE A 31 9.45 -3.32 -9.47
N VAL A 32 9.51 -3.43 -10.79
CA VAL A 32 10.07 -4.59 -11.48
C VAL A 32 11.33 -4.14 -12.22
N VAL A 33 12.46 -4.78 -11.92
CA VAL A 33 13.76 -4.53 -12.57
C VAL A 33 14.25 -5.87 -13.10
N GLU A 34 14.45 -5.97 -14.41
CA GLU A 34 14.93 -7.20 -15.08
C GLU A 34 14.08 -8.45 -14.74
N GLY A 35 12.77 -8.27 -14.61
CA GLY A 35 11.83 -9.35 -14.26
C GLY A 35 11.77 -9.68 -12.76
N ILE A 36 12.56 -9.01 -11.93
CA ILE A 36 12.58 -9.19 -10.47
C ILE A 36 11.75 -8.11 -9.80
N ARG A 37 10.82 -8.51 -8.93
CA ARG A 37 9.97 -7.59 -8.16
C ARG A 37 10.65 -7.19 -6.86
N PHE A 38 10.82 -5.89 -6.66
CA PHE A 38 11.35 -5.30 -5.42
C PHE A 38 10.25 -4.51 -4.72
N VAL A 39 10.02 -4.81 -3.44
CA VAL A 39 9.16 -3.98 -2.59
C VAL A 39 9.99 -2.82 -2.08
N ILE A 40 9.54 -1.60 -2.36
CA ILE A 40 10.28 -0.36 -2.05
C ILE A 40 9.58 0.52 -1.02
N ALA A 41 8.31 0.23 -0.71
CA ALA A 41 7.58 0.85 0.39
C ALA A 41 6.51 -0.10 0.93
N VAL A 42 6.30 -0.03 2.25
CA VAL A 42 5.27 -0.81 2.96
C VAL A 42 4.65 0.09 4.02
N ILE A 43 3.32 0.06 4.14
CA ILE A 43 2.59 0.72 5.21
C ILE A 43 1.53 -0.23 5.79
N PRO A 44 1.21 -0.15 7.10
CA PRO A 44 0.04 -0.82 7.64
C PRO A 44 -1.23 -0.16 7.10
N VAL A 45 -2.24 -0.95 6.71
CA VAL A 45 -3.50 -0.42 6.16
C VAL A 45 -4.29 0.34 7.24
N GLY A 46 -4.60 -0.32 8.36
CA GLY A 46 -5.37 0.30 9.45
C GLY A 46 -6.72 0.88 8.96
N LYS A 47 -7.06 2.10 9.38
CA LYS A 47 -8.30 2.80 8.95
C LYS A 47 -8.11 3.71 7.72
N ARG A 48 -7.03 3.52 6.95
CA ARG A 48 -6.66 4.42 5.85
C ARG A 48 -7.54 4.20 4.61
N THR A 49 -7.79 5.27 3.86
CA THR A 49 -8.45 5.20 2.55
C THR A 49 -7.46 4.80 1.46
N GLY A 50 -7.95 4.40 0.28
CA GLY A 50 -7.12 4.16 -0.90
C GLY A 50 -6.18 5.33 -1.21
N LEU A 51 -6.74 6.55 -1.24
CA LEU A 51 -5.98 7.79 -1.39
C LEU A 51 -4.91 7.97 -0.30
N GLY A 52 -5.28 7.79 0.97
CA GLY A 52 -4.34 7.94 2.09
C GLY A 52 -3.19 6.93 1.98
N MET A 53 -3.49 5.69 1.62
CA MET A 53 -2.47 4.66 1.43
C MET A 53 -1.52 5.00 0.28
N VAL A 54 -2.05 5.39 -0.88
CA VAL A 54 -1.22 5.73 -2.04
C VAL A 54 -0.37 6.95 -1.77
N SER A 55 -0.91 8.03 -1.19
CA SER A 55 -0.13 9.23 -0.84
C SER A 55 1.06 8.89 0.06
N MET A 56 0.87 8.12 1.14
CA MET A 56 1.96 7.73 2.02
C MET A 56 3.01 6.86 1.32
N LEU A 57 2.59 5.93 0.46
CA LEU A 57 3.53 5.11 -0.30
C LEU A 57 4.35 5.96 -1.27
N LEU A 58 3.73 6.93 -1.95
CA LEU A 58 4.43 7.87 -2.83
C LEU A 58 5.43 8.73 -2.05
N ASP A 59 5.04 9.28 -0.90
CA ASP A 59 5.93 10.06 -0.03
C ASP A 59 7.17 9.25 0.39
N ILE A 60 6.98 7.98 0.77
CA ILE A 60 8.09 7.08 1.10
C ILE A 60 8.97 6.88 -0.13
N ILE A 61 8.42 6.58 -1.30
CA ILE A 61 9.19 6.33 -2.53
C ILE A 61 10.00 7.57 -2.94
N GLU A 62 9.39 8.75 -2.91
CA GLU A 62 10.04 10.02 -3.25
C GLU A 62 11.14 10.37 -2.25
N SER A 63 10.97 10.07 -0.95
CA SER A 63 12.00 10.26 0.06
C SER A 63 13.26 9.41 -0.18
N HIS A 64 13.15 8.32 -0.94
CA HIS A 64 14.28 7.50 -1.38
C HIS A 64 14.92 8.00 -2.68
N GLY A 65 14.44 9.12 -3.23
CA GLY A 65 14.94 9.68 -4.50
C GLY A 65 14.50 8.88 -5.74
N ILE A 66 13.50 8.01 -5.61
CA ILE A 66 12.99 7.20 -6.73
C ILE A 66 11.97 8.04 -7.50
N ARG A 67 12.25 8.29 -8.78
CA ARG A 67 11.33 8.99 -9.67
C ARG A 67 10.31 8.03 -10.27
N ILE A 68 9.03 8.33 -10.07
CA ILE A 68 7.92 7.55 -10.60
C ILE A 68 7.56 8.06 -12.00
N SER A 69 7.68 7.20 -13.01
CA SER A 69 7.30 7.52 -14.38
C SER A 69 5.85 7.14 -14.68
N VAL A 70 5.42 5.98 -14.19
CA VAL A 70 4.07 5.42 -14.31
C VAL A 70 3.75 4.63 -13.03
N LEU A 71 2.57 4.88 -12.46
CA LEU A 71 2.01 4.12 -11.34
C LEU A 71 1.02 3.09 -11.88
N LEU A 72 1.22 1.81 -11.55
CA LEU A 72 0.26 0.75 -11.85
C LEU A 72 -0.52 0.42 -10.58
N MET A 73 -1.84 0.49 -10.65
CA MET A 73 -2.70 0.28 -9.46
C MET A 73 -3.50 -1.01 -9.57
N ASP A 74 -3.55 -1.77 -8.48
CA ASP A 74 -4.46 -2.90 -8.38
C ASP A 74 -5.92 -2.39 -8.34
N GLY A 75 -6.87 -3.19 -8.85
CA GLY A 75 -8.29 -2.79 -8.94
C GLY A 75 -8.94 -2.39 -7.61
N GLY A 76 -8.35 -2.77 -6.47
CA GLY A 76 -8.79 -2.34 -5.14
C GLY A 76 -8.48 -0.87 -4.80
N PHE A 77 -7.66 -0.18 -5.59
CA PHE A 77 -7.30 1.23 -5.37
C PHE A 77 -8.07 2.20 -6.26
N PHE A 78 -9.07 1.75 -7.04
CA PHE A 78 -9.79 2.64 -7.94
C PHE A 78 -10.84 3.48 -7.21
N SER A 79 -10.59 4.79 -7.10
CA SER A 79 -11.56 5.77 -6.56
C SER A 79 -11.40 7.15 -7.22
N GLY A 80 -12.50 7.91 -7.31
CA GLY A 80 -12.52 9.20 -8.01
C GLY A 80 -11.64 10.27 -7.35
N ASP A 81 -11.54 10.26 -6.02
CA ASP A 81 -10.65 11.14 -5.25
C ASP A 81 -9.17 10.84 -5.52
N LEU A 82 -8.80 9.56 -5.62
CA LEU A 82 -7.45 9.16 -5.97
C LEU A 82 -7.07 9.60 -7.38
N ILE A 83 -7.96 9.40 -8.36
CA ILE A 83 -7.73 9.85 -9.74
C ILE A 83 -7.49 11.37 -9.79
N ASN A 84 -8.30 12.15 -9.10
CA ASN A 84 -8.14 13.61 -9.03
C ASN A 84 -6.82 14.02 -8.37
N TYR A 85 -6.42 13.31 -7.32
CA TYR A 85 -5.14 13.52 -6.64
C TYR A 85 -3.95 13.24 -7.58
N LEU A 86 -3.92 12.09 -8.26
CA LEU A 86 -2.85 11.71 -9.17
C LEU A 86 -2.74 12.67 -10.37
N ASN A 87 -3.88 13.07 -10.94
CA ASN A 87 -3.93 14.06 -12.01
C ASN A 87 -3.38 15.42 -11.57
N SER A 88 -3.72 15.86 -10.35
CA SER A 88 -3.22 17.12 -9.78
C SER A 88 -1.71 17.08 -9.54
N GLY A 89 -1.20 15.92 -9.11
CA GLY A 89 0.22 15.64 -8.97
C GLY A 89 0.98 15.41 -10.28
N LYS A 90 0.28 15.39 -11.43
CA LYS A 90 0.82 15.04 -12.76
C LYS A 90 1.54 13.68 -12.78
N ILE A 91 1.05 12.73 -11.98
CA ILE A 91 1.55 11.37 -11.93
C ILE A 91 0.84 10.57 -13.02
N ASN A 92 1.58 9.96 -13.94
CA ASN A 92 0.97 9.06 -14.92
C ASN A 92 0.57 7.76 -14.21
N PHE A 93 -0.61 7.25 -14.50
CA PHE A 93 -1.08 5.99 -13.94
C PHE A 93 -1.87 5.16 -14.97
N VAL A 94 -1.95 3.85 -14.72
CA VAL A 94 -2.75 2.87 -15.47
C VAL A 94 -3.60 2.07 -14.50
#